data_AF-A0AAP0RTU4-F1
#
_entry.id   AF-A0AAP0RTU4-F1
#
_cell.length_a   1.000
_cell.length_b   1.000
_cell.length_c   1.000
_cell.angle_alpha   90.00
_cell.angle_beta   90.00
_cell.angle_gamma   90.00
#
_symmetry.space_group_name_H-M   'P 1'
#
loop_
_entity.id
_entity.type
_entity.pdbx_description
1 polymer ?
#
loop_
_entity_poly.entity_id
_entity_poly.type
_entity_poly.pdbx_seq_one_letter_code
_entity_poly.pdbx_strand_id
1 'polypeptide(L)'
;MASFVNISPSPLLLPRTRHLSPPRFSFSGPQFKNYWVRGVGMLRFKCSLEPRPDNELEAETSASSSSSSSSISTYSWCAGLGGLGFLETAYLTYLKLTNSDAFCPIGGGSCGDILNSDYAVVFGVPLPLIGMVAYGLVATLGLKLAGKNLPFGISESSGRLILLGSTTSMAVSSAYFLYILSTKFAGVSCSYCLMSALLSFSLFFIAVKDFGLQEIPRAVGLQLCIACLVVATLSTSYSSTSQPVSTSLTEIDLQPFTTEITTQSNPLAVSLARHLQSIGAKMYGAFWCSHCLEQKQMFGREAAKLLDYVECFPEGYRKGIKMAKACADAKIEGFPTWVINGQVLSGELELSELAQVSGFKAEEFSQLN
;
A
#
# COMPACT_ATOMS: atom_id res chain seq x y z
N MET A 1 29.88 54.91 12.85
CA MET A 1 28.76 55.71 12.31
C MET A 1 27.64 54.70 12.02
N ALA A 2 26.78 54.47 13.02
CA ALA A 2 25.41 54.99 13.12
C ALA A 2 24.43 54.11 12.29
N SER A 3 23.30 53.61 12.78
CA SER A 3 22.62 53.68 14.08
C SER A 3 21.62 52.51 14.16
N PHE A 4 21.43 51.97 15.36
CA PHE A 4 20.28 51.18 15.75
C PHE A 4 19.04 52.10 15.79
N VAL A 5 17.90 51.62 15.29
CA VAL A 5 16.58 52.21 15.62
C VAL A 5 15.75 51.14 16.30
N ASN A 6 15.67 51.34 17.61
CA ASN A 6 14.81 50.70 18.57
C ASN A 6 13.44 51.41 18.50
N ILE A 7 12.33 50.68 18.40
CA ILE A 7 10.99 51.25 18.60
C ILE A 7 10.26 50.42 19.66
N SER A 8 10.16 51.02 20.83
CA SER A 8 9.08 50.83 21.80
C SER A 8 8.73 52.23 22.33
N PRO A 9 7.44 52.60 22.46
CA PRO A 9 6.80 52.59 23.80
C PRO A 9 5.29 52.21 23.75
N SER A 10 4.76 51.39 24.67
CA SER A 10 4.14 51.69 26.00
C SER A 10 2.67 52.25 25.93
N PRO A 11 1.91 52.36 27.05
CA PRO A 11 0.76 51.49 27.38
C PRO A 11 -0.56 52.28 27.61
N LEU A 12 -1.59 51.62 28.17
CA LEU A 12 -2.89 52.15 28.68
C LEU A 12 -3.98 52.23 27.59
N LEU A 13 -5.23 51.74 27.73
CA LEU A 13 -6.16 51.77 28.86
C LEU A 13 -7.15 50.58 28.82
N LEU A 14 -7.45 50.00 29.99
CA LEU A 14 -8.61 49.16 30.26
C LEU A 14 -9.93 49.95 30.16
N PRO A 15 -11.05 49.27 29.85
CA PRO A 15 -12.24 49.42 30.70
C PRO A 15 -12.85 48.09 31.14
N ARG A 16 -12.71 47.84 32.44
CA ARG A 16 -13.72 47.39 33.42
C ARG A 16 -15.00 46.70 32.91
N THR A 17 -15.01 45.37 33.12
CA THR A 17 -16.10 44.49 33.62
C THR A 17 -17.57 44.87 33.41
N ARG A 18 -18.32 43.99 32.73
CA ARG A 18 -19.67 43.58 33.17
C ARG A 18 -19.81 42.07 33.13
N HIS A 19 -19.96 41.49 34.32
CA HIS A 19 -20.48 40.15 34.55
C HIS A 19 -21.89 40.05 33.95
N LEU A 20 -22.11 39.12 33.03
CA LEU A 20 -23.45 38.67 32.64
C LEU A 20 -23.58 37.19 32.95
N SER A 21 -24.44 36.91 33.93
CA SER A 21 -24.88 35.58 34.34
C SER A 21 -25.72 34.91 33.23
N PRO A 22 -25.74 33.57 33.15
CA PRO A 22 -26.50 32.85 32.14
C PRO A 22 -28.01 32.91 32.44
N PRO A 23 -28.87 32.92 31.39
CA PRO A 23 -30.31 32.88 31.59
C PRO A 23 -30.76 31.48 32.04
N ARG A 24 -31.47 31.42 33.16
CA ARG A 24 -32.30 30.26 33.54
C ARG A 24 -33.52 30.25 32.64
N PHE A 25 -33.60 29.30 31.72
CA PHE A 25 -34.87 28.95 31.08
C PHE A 25 -35.57 27.89 31.93
N SER A 26 -36.63 28.34 32.59
CA SER A 26 -37.62 27.52 33.29
C SER A 26 -38.57 26.95 32.24
N PHE A 27 -38.51 25.65 31.98
CA PHE A 27 -39.48 24.97 31.12
C PHE A 27 -40.57 24.35 32.00
N SER A 28 -41.72 25.02 32.03
CA SER A 28 -42.97 24.49 32.58
C SER A 28 -43.53 23.45 31.60
N GLY A 29 -43.45 22.18 31.95
CA GLY A 29 -44.11 21.11 31.21
C GLY A 29 -45.60 21.00 31.59
N PRO A 30 -46.53 20.89 30.63
CA PRO A 30 -47.93 20.63 30.93
C PRO A 30 -48.14 19.15 31.33
N GLN A 31 -48.89 18.94 32.42
CA GLN A 31 -49.48 17.65 32.76
C GLN A 31 -50.51 17.24 31.70
N PHE A 32 -50.45 16.01 31.18
CA PHE A 32 -51.65 15.33 30.66
C PHE A 32 -51.52 13.79 30.80
N LYS A 33 -52.19 13.29 31.85
CA LYS A 33 -53.11 12.13 31.87
C LYS A 33 -52.62 10.76 31.36
N ASN A 34 -52.13 9.93 32.29
CA ASN A 34 -52.12 8.48 32.16
C ASN A 34 -53.54 7.93 32.45
N TYR A 35 -54.20 7.35 31.44
CA TYR A 35 -55.37 6.51 31.66
C TYR A 35 -54.95 5.04 31.72
N TRP A 36 -55.34 4.42 32.83
CA TRP A 36 -55.26 3.00 33.11
C TRP A 36 -56.62 2.39 32.74
N VAL A 37 -56.69 1.41 31.85
CA VAL A 37 -57.82 0.47 31.77
C VAL A 37 -57.29 -0.93 31.50
N ARG A 38 -57.90 -1.88 32.23
CA ARG A 38 -57.49 -3.24 32.53
C ARG A 38 -58.44 -4.22 31.81
N GLY A 39 -57.89 -5.29 31.21
CA GLY A 39 -58.56 -6.58 30.93
C GLY A 39 -59.65 -6.57 29.83
N VAL A 40 -60.00 -7.63 29.12
CA VAL A 40 -59.87 -9.10 29.29
C VAL A 40 -60.14 -9.73 27.91
N GLY A 41 -59.60 -10.93 27.62
CA GLY A 41 -60.20 -11.83 26.61
C GLY A 41 -59.25 -12.82 25.96
N MET A 42 -59.10 -14.01 26.55
CA MET A 42 -58.50 -15.19 25.93
C MET A 42 -59.22 -15.59 24.64
N LEU A 43 -58.48 -16.14 23.67
CA LEU A 43 -58.93 -17.30 22.89
C LEU A 43 -57.73 -18.15 22.47
N ARG A 44 -57.68 -19.36 23.01
CA ARG A 44 -56.80 -20.48 22.66
C ARG A 44 -57.62 -21.40 21.76
N PHE A 45 -57.09 -21.79 20.60
CA PHE A 45 -57.50 -23.01 19.90
C PHE A 45 -56.25 -23.75 19.40
N LYS A 46 -56.37 -25.08 19.34
CA LYS A 46 -55.34 -26.11 19.47
C LYS A 46 -55.51 -27.13 18.33
N CYS A 47 -54.50 -28.02 18.16
CA CYS A 47 -54.48 -29.33 17.45
C CYS A 47 -53.93 -29.29 15.99
N SER A 48 -53.06 -30.19 15.47
CA SER A 48 -52.32 -31.42 15.91
C SER A 48 -51.19 -31.68 14.85
N LEU A 49 -49.95 -32.16 15.14
CA LEU A 49 -49.42 -33.56 15.21
C LEU A 49 -49.95 -34.51 14.09
N GLU A 50 -49.20 -35.32 13.30
CA GLU A 50 -47.91 -36.07 13.49
C GLU A 50 -47.38 -36.71 12.13
N PRO A 51 -46.56 -37.82 12.01
CA PRO A 51 -45.15 -37.82 11.52
C PRO A 51 -44.72 -38.83 10.38
N ARG A 52 -43.42 -38.76 10.02
CA ARG A 52 -42.43 -39.88 9.76
C ARG A 52 -42.21 -40.44 8.32
N PRO A 53 -41.17 -41.30 8.11
CA PRO A 53 -39.78 -41.04 7.64
C PRO A 53 -39.57 -41.48 6.15
N ASP A 54 -38.37 -41.37 5.56
CA ASP A 54 -37.48 -42.53 5.34
C ASP A 54 -36.04 -42.10 4.96
N ASN A 55 -35.07 -42.91 5.42
CA ASN A 55 -33.64 -42.87 5.08
C ASN A 55 -33.39 -43.47 3.69
N GLU A 56 -32.40 -42.96 2.95
CA GLU A 56 -31.34 -43.82 2.39
C GLU A 56 -30.10 -43.01 2.00
N LEU A 57 -28.98 -43.70 2.05
CA LEU A 57 -27.58 -43.27 2.09
C LEU A 57 -26.97 -43.47 0.71
N GLU A 58 -26.36 -42.45 0.10
CA GLU A 58 -25.20 -42.63 -0.80
C GLU A 58 -24.26 -41.43 -0.71
N ALA A 59 -22.99 -41.73 -0.44
CA ALA A 59 -21.87 -40.83 -0.63
C ALA A 59 -21.39 -40.98 -2.06
N GLU A 60 -21.06 -39.88 -2.75
CA GLU A 60 -19.81 -39.73 -3.50
C GLU A 60 -19.53 -38.25 -3.82
N THR A 61 -18.25 -37.93 -3.67
CA THR A 61 -17.53 -36.70 -3.99
C THR A 61 -17.81 -36.19 -5.40
N SER A 62 -18.22 -34.92 -5.55
CA SER A 62 -18.00 -34.13 -6.76
C SER A 62 -18.27 -32.65 -6.52
N ALA A 63 -17.31 -31.83 -6.92
CA ALA A 63 -17.27 -30.39 -6.75
C ALA A 63 -18.53 -29.67 -7.27
N SER A 64 -19.16 -28.91 -6.37
CA SER A 64 -19.91 -27.70 -6.72
C SER A 64 -20.11 -26.89 -5.44
N SER A 65 -19.42 -25.76 -5.33
CA SER A 65 -19.57 -24.81 -4.23
C SER A 65 -20.94 -24.13 -4.33
N SER A 66 -21.97 -24.83 -3.89
CA SER A 66 -23.30 -24.30 -3.60
C SER A 66 -23.31 -23.82 -2.15
N SER A 67 -22.99 -22.55 -1.93
CA SER A 67 -22.99 -21.95 -0.59
C SER A 67 -24.42 -21.77 -0.09
N SER A 68 -24.86 -22.74 0.71
CA SER A 68 -26.04 -22.68 1.55
C SER A 68 -25.93 -21.49 2.52
N SER A 69 -26.92 -20.60 2.48
CA SER A 69 -26.95 -19.35 3.23
C SER A 69 -27.27 -19.54 4.72
N SER A 70 -26.26 -19.91 5.51
CA SER A 70 -26.24 -19.55 6.93
C SER A 70 -26.06 -18.03 7.02
N SER A 71 -26.96 -17.31 7.69
CA SER A 71 -26.88 -15.85 7.90
C SER A 71 -25.64 -15.50 8.74
N ILE A 72 -24.50 -15.35 8.07
CA ILE A 72 -23.26 -14.84 8.65
C ILE A 72 -23.46 -13.34 8.90
N SER A 73 -23.31 -12.90 10.15
CA SER A 73 -23.42 -11.50 10.54
C SER A 73 -22.45 -10.63 9.72
N THR A 74 -22.89 -9.43 9.30
CA THR A 74 -22.09 -8.40 8.62
C THR A 74 -20.70 -8.21 9.27
N TYR A 75 -20.64 -8.24 10.61
CA TYR A 75 -19.40 -8.08 11.36
C TYR A 75 -18.44 -9.27 11.25
N SER A 76 -18.96 -10.47 11.05
CA SER A 76 -18.15 -11.66 10.80
C SER A 76 -17.46 -11.59 9.43
N TRP A 77 -18.13 -11.02 8.42
CA TRP A 77 -17.49 -10.70 7.14
C TRP A 77 -16.40 -9.64 7.29
N CYS A 78 -16.65 -8.56 8.04
CA CYS A 78 -15.62 -7.57 8.35
C CYS A 78 -14.42 -8.21 9.07
N ALA A 79 -14.66 -9.13 10.01
CA ALA A 79 -13.61 -9.87 10.70
C ALA A 79 -12.78 -10.73 9.73
N GLY A 80 -13.43 -11.48 8.84
CA GLY A 80 -12.76 -12.34 7.86
C GLY A 80 -11.94 -11.55 6.84
N LEU A 81 -12.54 -10.53 6.22
CA LEU A 81 -11.85 -9.67 5.25
C LEU A 81 -10.73 -8.84 5.90
N GLY A 82 -10.97 -8.35 7.12
CA GLY A 82 -9.94 -7.70 7.93
C GLY A 82 -8.77 -8.62 8.24
N GLY A 83 -9.05 -9.88 8.62
CA GLY A 83 -8.02 -10.89 8.87
C GLY A 83 -7.21 -11.23 7.62
N LEU A 84 -7.86 -11.35 6.45
CA LEU A 84 -7.18 -11.58 5.18
C LEU A 84 -6.26 -10.41 4.82
N GLY A 85 -6.73 -9.16 4.95
CA GLY A 85 -5.91 -7.97 4.72
C GLY A 85 -4.77 -7.84 5.72
N PHE A 86 -4.96 -8.28 6.98
CA PHE A 86 -3.88 -8.34 7.98
C PHE A 86 -2.79 -9.33 7.56
N LEU A 87 -3.15 -10.51 7.08
CA LEU A 87 -2.18 -11.50 6.59
C LEU A 87 -1.43 -11.01 5.36
N GLU A 88 -2.13 -10.42 4.40
CA GLU A 88 -1.53 -9.81 3.21
C GLU A 88 -0.51 -8.74 3.59
N THR A 89 -0.92 -7.77 4.42
CA THR A 89 -0.05 -6.65 4.81
C THR A 89 1.08 -7.08 5.73
N ALA A 90 0.88 -8.07 6.61
CA ALA A 90 1.94 -8.66 7.41
C ALA A 90 3.01 -9.35 6.55
N TYR A 91 2.60 -10.06 5.50
CA TYR A 91 3.52 -10.64 4.52
C TYR A 91 4.35 -9.56 3.82
N LEU A 92 3.72 -8.50 3.33
CA LEU A 92 4.44 -7.38 2.70
C LEU A 92 5.36 -6.64 3.69
N THR A 93 4.95 -6.50 4.94
CA THR A 93 5.80 -5.96 6.01
C THR A 93 7.03 -6.84 6.22
N TYR A 94 6.85 -8.16 6.29
CA TYR A 94 7.96 -9.10 6.43
C TYR A 94 8.97 -8.93 5.28
N LEU A 95 8.50 -8.96 4.03
CA LEU A 95 9.36 -8.77 2.85
C LEU A 95 10.13 -7.45 2.90
N LYS A 96 9.46 -6.36 3.30
CA LYS A 96 10.09 -5.04 3.40
C LYS A 96 11.17 -4.98 4.48
N LEU A 97 11.00 -5.71 5.58
CA LEU A 97 11.97 -5.77 6.68
C LEU A 97 13.15 -6.71 6.36
N THR A 98 12.93 -7.77 5.59
CA THR A 98 13.99 -8.71 5.18
C THR A 98 14.67 -8.32 3.87
N ASN A 99 14.25 -7.22 3.22
CA ASN A 99 14.68 -6.83 1.88
C ASN A 99 14.57 -7.98 0.88
N SER A 100 13.45 -8.69 0.91
CA SER A 100 13.18 -9.82 0.01
C SER A 100 12.15 -9.43 -1.03
N ASP A 101 12.27 -10.00 -2.23
CA ASP A 101 11.37 -9.69 -3.34
C ASP A 101 9.98 -10.31 -3.17
N ALA A 102 8.98 -9.59 -3.66
CA ALA A 102 7.60 -10.04 -3.62
C ALA A 102 7.31 -11.03 -4.75
N PHE A 103 6.80 -12.21 -4.39
CA PHE A 103 6.34 -13.20 -5.36
C PHE A 103 5.06 -12.73 -6.08
N CYS A 104 5.13 -12.50 -7.40
CA CYS A 104 3.97 -12.15 -8.21
C CYS A 104 3.40 -13.39 -8.93
N PRO A 105 2.24 -13.95 -8.50
CA PRO A 105 1.67 -15.17 -9.10
C PRO A 105 1.11 -14.97 -10.52
N ILE A 106 0.89 -13.74 -10.95
CA ILE A 106 0.36 -13.40 -12.28
C ILE A 106 1.52 -12.74 -13.02
N GLY A 107 2.23 -13.52 -13.84
CA GLY A 107 3.50 -13.14 -14.46
C GLY A 107 3.43 -11.84 -15.28
N GLY A 108 4.47 -11.01 -15.16
CA GLY A 108 4.71 -9.86 -16.05
C GLY A 108 4.74 -8.46 -15.40
N GLY A 109 4.59 -8.33 -14.07
CA GLY A 109 4.75 -7.05 -13.37
C GLY A 109 5.54 -7.18 -12.07
N SER A 110 6.57 -6.36 -11.90
CA SER A 110 7.29 -6.26 -10.63
C SER A 110 6.46 -5.41 -9.66
N CYS A 111 5.95 -6.01 -8.58
CA CYS A 111 5.47 -5.24 -7.42
C CYS A 111 6.66 -4.60 -6.68
N GLY A 112 7.88 -5.09 -6.92
CA GLY A 112 9.12 -4.62 -6.31
C GLY A 112 9.32 -3.12 -6.52
N ASP A 113 9.12 -2.61 -7.74
CA ASP A 113 9.31 -1.18 -8.04
C ASP A 113 8.44 -0.29 -7.15
N ILE A 114 7.19 -0.69 -6.92
CA ILE A 114 6.25 0.06 -6.08
C ILE A 114 6.57 -0.12 -4.61
N LEU A 115 6.80 -1.36 -4.17
CA LEU A 115 7.07 -1.70 -2.77
C LEU A 115 8.43 -1.18 -2.28
N ASN A 116 9.38 -0.93 -3.18
CA ASN A 116 10.68 -0.35 -2.90
C ASN A 116 10.81 1.14 -3.18
N SER A 117 9.80 1.74 -3.83
CA SER A 117 9.76 3.19 -4.03
C SER A 117 9.58 4.00 -2.74
N ASP A 118 9.84 5.31 -2.83
CA ASP A 118 9.54 6.28 -1.79
C ASP A 118 8.04 6.35 -1.42
N TYR A 119 7.15 5.88 -2.29
CA TYR A 119 5.72 5.83 -2.00
C TYR A 119 5.34 4.69 -1.04
N ALA A 120 6.23 3.71 -0.84
CA ALA A 120 6.04 2.61 0.10
C ALA A 120 6.28 3.00 1.57
N VAL A 121 6.61 4.26 1.84
CA VAL A 121 6.89 4.79 3.18
C VAL A 121 6.07 6.06 3.42
N VAL A 122 5.39 6.13 4.56
CA VAL A 122 4.61 7.29 5.00
C VAL A 122 5.19 7.79 6.32
N PHE A 123 5.67 9.04 6.36
CA PHE A 123 6.38 9.61 7.52
C PHE A 123 7.51 8.71 8.09
N GLY A 124 8.25 8.02 7.23
CA GLY A 124 9.34 7.11 7.63
C GLY A 124 8.87 5.71 8.06
N VAL A 125 7.57 5.45 8.10
CA VAL A 125 6.99 4.15 8.46
C VAL A 125 6.61 3.38 7.19
N PRO A 126 7.00 2.10 7.04
CA PRO A 126 6.56 1.27 5.93
C PRO A 126 5.04 1.23 5.82
N LEU A 127 4.51 1.53 4.65
CA LEU A 127 3.08 1.54 4.38
C LEU A 127 2.40 0.19 4.70
N PRO A 128 3.01 -0.98 4.39
CA PRO A 128 2.45 -2.28 4.78
C PRO A 128 2.23 -2.41 6.30
N LEU A 129 3.10 -1.80 7.13
CA LEU A 129 2.96 -1.84 8.59
C LEU A 129 1.72 -1.05 9.05
N ILE A 130 1.47 0.11 8.43
CA ILE A 130 0.26 0.90 8.68
C ILE A 130 -0.99 0.11 8.27
N GLY A 131 -0.93 -0.55 7.10
CA GLY A 131 -1.98 -1.44 6.63
C GLY A 131 -2.27 -2.58 7.61
N MET A 132 -1.23 -3.24 8.12
CA MET A 132 -1.33 -4.32 9.11
C MET A 132 -2.07 -3.86 10.37
N VAL A 133 -1.73 -2.68 10.89
CA VAL A 133 -2.45 -2.11 12.05
C VAL A 133 -3.92 -1.80 11.73
N ALA A 134 -4.19 -1.21 10.56
CA ALA A 134 -5.54 -0.84 10.16
C ALA A 134 -6.44 -2.07 9.94
N TYR A 135 -5.97 -3.07 9.19
CA TYR A 135 -6.69 -4.32 8.96
C TYR A 135 -6.87 -5.12 10.26
N GLY A 136 -5.86 -5.16 11.13
CA GLY A 136 -5.96 -5.78 12.45
C GLY A 136 -7.00 -5.11 13.36
N LEU A 137 -7.09 -3.78 13.32
CA LEU A 137 -8.12 -3.03 14.04
C LEU A 137 -9.53 -3.40 13.53
N VAL A 138 -9.73 -3.43 12.21
CA VAL A 138 -11.02 -3.83 11.61
C VAL A 138 -11.36 -5.28 11.97
N ALA A 139 -10.39 -6.19 11.90
CA ALA A 139 -10.60 -7.60 12.23
C ALA A 139 -11.05 -7.78 13.69
N THR A 140 -10.36 -7.13 14.62
CA THR A 140 -10.67 -7.22 16.06
C THR A 140 -11.98 -6.54 16.42
N LEU A 141 -12.32 -5.40 15.81
CA LEU A 141 -13.62 -4.74 15.98
C LEU A 141 -14.74 -5.61 15.43
N GLY A 142 -14.56 -6.20 14.25
CA GLY A 142 -15.53 -7.14 13.65
C GLY A 142 -15.82 -8.33 14.56
N LEU A 143 -14.78 -8.97 15.11
CA LEU A 143 -14.94 -10.08 16.06
C LEU A 143 -15.68 -9.67 17.34
N LYS A 144 -15.33 -8.51 17.92
CA LYS A 144 -15.94 -8.01 19.16
C LYS A 144 -17.39 -7.60 18.98
N LEU A 145 -17.73 -6.96 17.85
CA LEU A 145 -19.10 -6.60 17.48
C LEU A 145 -19.94 -7.85 17.19
N ALA A 146 -19.38 -8.85 16.48
CA ALA A 146 -20.06 -10.13 16.24
C ALA A 146 -20.33 -10.91 17.54
N GLY A 147 -19.35 -10.94 18.45
CA GLY A 147 -19.44 -11.63 19.73
C GLY A 147 -20.17 -10.86 20.84
N LYS A 148 -20.63 -9.63 20.59
CA LYS A 148 -21.22 -8.70 21.58
C LYS A 148 -20.33 -8.48 22.83
N ASN A 149 -19.02 -8.69 22.68
CA ASN A 149 -18.03 -8.61 23.75
C ASN A 149 -17.13 -7.38 23.53
N LEU A 150 -17.71 -6.18 23.64
CA LEU A 150 -16.98 -4.92 23.55
C LEU A 150 -16.25 -4.63 24.87
N PRO A 151 -14.91 -4.51 24.89
CA PRO A 151 -14.18 -4.11 26.08
C PRO A 151 -14.28 -2.59 26.30
N PHE A 152 -14.00 -2.14 27.53
CA PHE A 152 -13.85 -0.72 27.91
C PHE A 152 -15.10 0.17 27.78
N GLY A 153 -16.30 -0.35 28.04
CA GLY A 153 -17.51 0.50 28.11
C GLY A 153 -17.89 1.16 26.78
N ILE A 154 -17.33 0.69 25.67
CA ILE A 154 -17.65 1.17 24.32
C ILE A 154 -19.03 0.63 23.94
N SER A 155 -19.97 1.55 23.67
CA SER A 155 -21.31 1.18 23.21
C SER A 155 -21.26 0.57 21.80
N GLU A 156 -22.23 -0.28 21.45
CA GLU A 156 -22.33 -0.88 20.11
C GLU A 156 -22.38 0.20 19.01
N SER A 157 -23.10 1.30 19.24
CA SER A 157 -23.16 2.44 18.33
C SER A 157 -21.80 3.10 18.11
N SER A 158 -21.02 3.31 19.17
CA SER A 158 -19.65 3.84 19.07
C SER A 158 -18.74 2.88 18.30
N GLY A 159 -18.84 1.57 18.54
CA GLY A 159 -18.09 0.54 17.81
C GLY A 159 -18.40 0.54 16.31
N ARG A 160 -19.68 0.67 15.94
CA ARG A 160 -20.12 0.81 14.53
C ARG A 160 -19.54 2.07 13.88
N LEU A 161 -19.55 3.21 14.57
CA LEU A 161 -18.98 4.46 14.06
C LEU A 161 -17.46 4.39 13.88
N ILE A 162 -16.74 3.76 14.82
CA ILE A 162 -15.30 3.54 14.69
C ILE A 162 -15.00 2.61 13.51
N LEU A 163 -15.77 1.53 13.36
CA LEU A 163 -15.64 0.62 12.23
C LEU A 163 -15.84 1.38 10.91
N LEU A 164 -16.94 2.13 10.77
CA LEU A 164 -17.21 2.96 9.58
C LEU A 164 -16.09 3.96 9.29
N GLY A 165 -15.61 4.67 10.32
CA GLY A 165 -14.54 5.64 10.18
C GLY A 165 -13.23 4.98 9.71
N SER A 166 -12.86 3.85 10.31
CA SER A 166 -11.66 3.09 9.94
C SER A 166 -11.72 2.56 8.51
N THR A 167 -12.84 1.94 8.09
CA THR A 167 -12.98 1.41 6.73
C THR A 167 -13.05 2.54 5.69
N THR A 168 -13.62 3.70 6.05
CA THR A 168 -13.59 4.90 5.20
C THR A 168 -12.16 5.40 5.01
N SER A 169 -11.39 5.51 6.10
CA SER A 169 -9.98 5.91 6.04
C SER A 169 -9.18 4.97 5.14
N MET A 170 -9.39 3.66 5.26
CA MET A 170 -8.73 2.65 4.44
C MET A 170 -9.11 2.77 2.96
N ALA A 171 -10.41 2.89 2.64
CA ALA A 171 -10.86 3.04 1.26
C ALA A 171 -10.34 4.32 0.60
N VAL A 172 -10.32 5.45 1.32
CA VAL A 172 -9.77 6.72 0.81
C VAL A 172 -8.26 6.60 0.59
N SER A 173 -7.54 5.97 1.53
CA SER A 173 -6.10 5.74 1.38
C SER A 173 -5.81 4.83 0.19
N SER A 174 -6.54 3.72 0.03
CA SER A 174 -6.42 2.82 -1.12
C SER A 174 -6.73 3.53 -2.45
N ALA A 175 -7.76 4.39 -2.49
CA ALA A 175 -8.05 5.19 -3.68
C ALA A 175 -6.89 6.15 -4.03
N TYR A 176 -6.30 6.78 -3.01
CA TYR A 176 -5.14 7.67 -3.18
C TYR A 176 -3.90 6.91 -3.70
N PHE A 177 -3.64 5.70 -3.19
CA PHE A 177 -2.53 4.88 -3.68
C PHE A 177 -2.78 4.35 -5.10
N LEU A 178 -4.01 4.00 -5.46
CA LEU A 178 -4.36 3.67 -6.85
C LEU A 178 -4.18 4.89 -7.78
N TYR A 179 -4.48 6.10 -7.31
CA TYR A 179 -4.20 7.32 -8.03
C TYR A 179 -2.68 7.51 -8.27
N ILE A 180 -1.84 7.28 -7.25
CA ILE A 180 -0.37 7.30 -7.41
C ILE A 180 0.08 6.21 -8.39
N LEU A 181 -0.40 4.98 -8.24
CA LEU A 181 -0.04 3.87 -9.12
C LEU A 181 -0.33 4.19 -10.58
N SER A 182 -1.50 4.74 -10.86
CA SER A 182 -1.93 5.13 -12.21
C SER A 182 -1.12 6.30 -12.79
N THR A 183 -0.73 7.27 -11.95
CA THR A 183 -0.09 8.51 -12.43
C THR A 183 1.44 8.47 -12.42
N LYS A 184 2.06 7.76 -11.48
CA LYS A 184 3.51 7.73 -11.27
C LYS A 184 4.17 6.45 -11.80
N PHE A 185 3.43 5.34 -11.85
CA PHE A 185 3.93 4.03 -12.27
C PHE A 185 3.15 3.50 -13.47
N ALA A 186 2.86 4.39 -14.44
CA ALA A 186 2.11 4.04 -15.63
C ALA A 186 2.76 2.87 -16.38
N GLY A 187 2.00 1.78 -16.56
CA GLY A 187 2.48 0.55 -17.22
C GLY A 187 2.89 -0.58 -16.27
N VAL A 188 3.04 -0.32 -14.97
CA VAL A 188 3.33 -1.36 -13.96
C VAL A 188 2.04 -1.73 -13.22
N SER A 189 1.76 -3.04 -13.12
CA SER A 189 0.61 -3.57 -12.39
C SER A 189 1.09 -4.31 -11.15
N CYS A 190 0.64 -3.88 -9.96
CA CYS A 190 0.94 -4.59 -8.72
C CYS A 190 -0.27 -5.32 -8.15
N SER A 191 -0.26 -6.65 -8.24
CA SER A 191 -1.35 -7.53 -7.78
C SER A 191 -1.68 -7.34 -6.30
N TYR A 192 -0.69 -7.16 -5.44
CA TYR A 192 -0.89 -6.89 -4.02
C TYR A 192 -1.61 -5.56 -3.77
N CYS A 193 -1.21 -4.47 -4.44
CA CYS A 193 -1.91 -3.19 -4.30
C CYS A 193 -3.38 -3.27 -4.73
N LEU A 194 -3.67 -4.02 -5.81
CA LEU A 194 -5.04 -4.25 -6.26
C LEU A 194 -5.84 -5.10 -5.28
N MET A 195 -5.24 -6.16 -4.74
CA MET A 195 -5.88 -7.02 -3.73
C MET A 195 -6.24 -6.21 -2.48
N SER A 196 -5.30 -5.45 -1.94
CA SER A 196 -5.53 -4.56 -0.80
C SER A 196 -6.60 -3.50 -1.10
N ALA A 197 -6.64 -2.94 -2.32
CA ALA A 197 -7.71 -2.02 -2.69
C ALA A 197 -9.08 -2.69 -2.70
N LEU A 198 -9.20 -3.90 -3.27
CA LEU A 198 -10.44 -4.67 -3.29
C LEU A 198 -10.94 -4.98 -1.87
N LEU A 199 -10.03 -5.35 -0.95
CA LEU A 199 -10.37 -5.60 0.45
C LEU A 199 -10.86 -4.32 1.14
N SER A 200 -10.16 -3.20 1.01
CA SER A 200 -10.56 -1.90 1.57
C SER A 200 -11.94 -1.44 1.08
N PHE A 201 -12.19 -1.51 -0.23
CA PHE A 201 -13.49 -1.10 -0.79
C PHE A 201 -14.63 -2.05 -0.38
N SER A 202 -14.35 -3.36 -0.30
CA SER A 202 -15.33 -4.34 0.17
C SER A 202 -15.73 -4.08 1.61
N LEU A 203 -14.76 -3.86 2.49
CA LEU A 203 -14.98 -3.51 3.90
C LEU A 203 -15.79 -2.21 4.04
N PHE A 204 -15.47 -1.19 3.26
CA PHE A 204 -16.21 0.07 3.25
C PHE A 204 -17.67 -0.13 2.83
N PHE A 205 -17.92 -0.88 1.75
CA PHE A 205 -19.28 -1.11 1.26
C PHE A 205 -20.12 -1.92 2.25
N ILE A 206 -19.52 -2.92 2.90
CA ILE A 206 -20.15 -3.70 3.96
C ILE A 206 -20.47 -2.81 5.15
N ALA A 207 -19.52 -1.96 5.58
CA ALA A 207 -19.72 -1.03 6.69
C ALA A 207 -20.84 -0.03 6.41
N VAL A 208 -20.90 0.57 5.20
CA VAL A 208 -21.94 1.54 4.82
C VAL A 208 -23.32 0.89 4.78
N LYS A 209 -23.45 -0.36 4.29
CA LYS A 209 -24.72 -1.08 4.23
C LYS A 209 -25.37 -1.34 5.59
N ASP A 210 -24.58 -1.34 6.66
CA ASP A 210 -25.06 -1.61 8.02
C ASP A 210 -25.71 -0.39 8.70
N PHE A 211 -25.59 0.81 8.11
CA PHE A 211 -26.15 2.04 8.68
C PHE A 211 -27.58 2.31 8.19
N GLY A 212 -28.48 2.61 9.12
CA GLY A 212 -29.87 2.97 8.83
C GLY A 212 -30.03 4.39 8.30
N LEU A 213 -31.14 4.65 7.57
CA LEU A 213 -31.45 5.93 6.90
C LEU A 213 -31.38 7.16 7.82
N GLN A 214 -31.69 6.99 9.11
CA GLN A 214 -31.71 8.07 10.10
C GLN A 214 -30.31 8.53 10.54
N GLU A 215 -29.30 7.66 10.43
CA GLU A 215 -27.90 7.91 10.81
C GLU A 215 -27.06 8.47 9.64
N ILE A 216 -27.59 8.42 8.41
CA ILE A 216 -26.91 8.82 7.17
C ILE A 216 -26.30 10.24 7.23
N PRO A 217 -27.01 11.31 7.64
CA PRO A 217 -26.42 12.66 7.56
C PRO A 217 -25.19 12.81 8.47
N ARG A 218 -25.21 12.17 9.64
CA ARG A 218 -24.08 12.16 10.58
C ARG A 218 -22.93 11.32 10.06
N ALA A 219 -23.23 10.15 9.50
CA ALA A 219 -22.26 9.26 8.89
C ALA A 219 -21.55 9.91 7.70
N VAL A 220 -22.28 10.55 6.79
CA VAL A 220 -21.72 11.24 5.61
C VAL A 220 -20.83 12.41 6.03
N GLY A 221 -21.26 13.23 6.99
CA GLY A 221 -20.43 14.31 7.52
C GLY A 221 -19.10 13.81 8.08
N LEU A 222 -19.14 12.74 8.89
CA LEU A 222 -17.95 12.10 9.43
C LEU A 222 -17.04 11.52 8.32
N GLN A 223 -17.62 10.85 7.32
CA GLN A 223 -16.87 10.27 6.21
C GLN A 223 -16.16 11.33 5.37
N LEU A 224 -16.84 12.45 5.07
CA LEU A 224 -16.22 13.57 4.35
C LEU A 224 -15.08 14.18 5.15
N CYS A 225 -15.26 14.40 6.46
CA CYS A 225 -14.20 14.89 7.33
C CYS A 225 -12.99 13.94 7.33
N ILE A 226 -13.21 12.63 7.51
CA ILE A 226 -12.13 11.63 7.49
C ILE A 226 -11.45 11.60 6.11
N ALA A 227 -12.21 11.63 5.02
CA ALA A 227 -11.66 11.63 3.67
C ALA A 227 -10.76 12.85 3.44
N CYS A 228 -11.21 14.05 3.80
CA CYS A 228 -10.40 15.26 3.70
C CYS A 228 -9.13 15.18 4.55
N LEU A 229 -9.22 14.69 5.79
CA LEU A 229 -8.07 14.53 6.67
C LEU A 229 -7.05 13.53 6.13
N VAL A 230 -7.50 12.38 5.64
CA VAL A 230 -6.63 11.36 5.05
C VAL A 230 -5.94 11.89 3.80
N VAL A 231 -6.69 12.51 2.88
CA VAL A 231 -6.12 13.09 1.66
C VAL A 231 -5.11 14.18 2.01
N ALA A 232 -5.42 15.08 2.95
CA ALA A 232 -4.49 16.11 3.38
C ALA A 232 -3.21 15.50 3.98
N THR A 233 -3.35 14.51 4.86
CA THR A 233 -2.22 13.84 5.52
C THR A 233 -1.31 13.13 4.51
N LEU A 234 -1.89 12.35 3.60
CA LEU A 234 -1.12 11.67 2.55
C LEU A 234 -0.48 12.66 1.60
N SER A 235 -1.20 13.71 1.20
CA SER A 235 -0.65 14.76 0.35
C SER A 235 0.53 15.48 1.00
N THR A 236 0.47 15.77 2.32
CA THR A 236 1.59 16.35 3.06
C THR A 236 2.77 15.38 3.19
N SER A 237 2.51 14.08 3.40
CA SER A 237 3.57 13.07 3.45
C SER A 237 4.31 13.01 2.11
N TYR A 238 3.56 12.95 1.01
CA TYR A 238 4.14 12.78 -0.32
C TYR A 238 4.53 14.08 -1.01
N SER A 239 4.14 15.26 -0.49
CA SER A 239 4.62 16.56 -1.00
C SER A 239 6.11 16.78 -0.77
N SER A 240 6.75 16.00 0.11
CA SER A 240 8.21 16.05 0.31
C SER A 240 8.95 15.13 -0.68
N THR A 241 8.34 14.00 -1.03
CA THR A 241 8.80 13.08 -2.10
C THR A 241 8.52 13.64 -3.49
N SER A 242 7.43 14.40 -3.62
CA SER A 242 7.12 15.20 -4.79
C SER A 242 7.56 16.63 -4.53
N GLN A 243 8.84 16.92 -4.74
CA GLN A 243 9.15 18.28 -5.15
C GLN A 243 8.18 18.63 -6.29
N PRO A 244 7.36 19.69 -6.15
CA PRO A 244 6.69 20.24 -7.30
C PRO A 244 7.79 20.85 -8.14
N VAL A 245 8.26 20.12 -9.16
CA VAL A 245 8.73 20.81 -10.36
C VAL A 245 7.53 21.64 -10.78
N SER A 246 7.71 22.96 -10.64
CA SER A 246 6.74 23.99 -10.94
C SER A 246 5.98 23.63 -12.22
N THR A 247 4.67 23.87 -12.19
CA THR A 247 3.73 23.69 -13.28
C THR A 247 4.28 24.21 -14.62
N SER A 248 4.91 23.33 -15.39
CA SER A 248 4.80 23.31 -16.84
C SER A 248 4.54 21.87 -17.25
N LEU A 249 3.29 21.60 -17.64
CA LEU A 249 2.95 20.37 -18.33
C LEU A 249 3.94 20.16 -19.49
N THR A 250 4.46 18.93 -19.58
CA THR A 250 5.39 18.37 -20.58
C THR A 250 6.86 18.80 -20.48
N GLU A 251 7.64 18.15 -19.61
CA GLU A 251 8.87 17.43 -19.97
C GLU A 251 9.36 16.68 -18.71
N ILE A 252 9.41 15.34 -18.72
CA ILE A 252 10.29 14.63 -17.77
C ILE A 252 11.68 14.90 -18.30
N ASP A 253 12.52 15.63 -17.58
CA ASP A 253 13.92 15.92 -17.93
C ASP A 253 14.81 15.49 -16.75
N LEU A 254 15.47 14.33 -16.89
CA LEU A 254 16.38 13.74 -15.92
C LEU A 254 17.81 14.03 -16.35
N GLN A 255 18.55 14.76 -15.52
CA GLN A 255 19.98 14.96 -15.75
C GLN A 255 20.80 13.72 -15.35
N PRO A 256 21.91 13.41 -16.04
CA PRO A 256 22.81 12.33 -15.65
C PRO A 256 23.33 12.51 -14.23
N PHE A 257 23.29 11.43 -13.46
CA PHE A 257 23.95 11.36 -12.16
C PHE A 257 24.70 10.03 -12.05
N THR A 258 25.63 9.95 -11.11
CA THR A 258 26.38 8.73 -10.84
C THR A 258 25.79 8.03 -9.62
N THR A 259 25.57 6.73 -9.74
CA THR A 259 25.16 5.88 -8.62
C THR A 259 26.38 5.29 -7.94
N GLU A 260 26.42 5.37 -6.61
CA GLU A 260 27.53 4.81 -5.82
C GLU A 260 27.24 3.34 -5.48
N ILE A 261 28.19 2.47 -5.81
CA ILE A 261 28.15 1.06 -5.40
C ILE A 261 28.71 0.97 -3.99
N THR A 262 27.95 0.39 -3.07
CA THR A 262 28.28 0.38 -1.64
C THR A 262 28.81 -0.98 -1.18
N THR A 263 28.46 -2.06 -1.87
CA THR A 263 28.95 -3.41 -1.59
C THR A 263 30.43 -3.60 -1.95
N GLN A 264 31.10 -4.49 -1.21
CA GLN A 264 32.47 -4.92 -1.53
C GLN A 264 32.44 -6.10 -2.49
N SER A 265 33.39 -6.15 -3.43
CA SER A 265 33.51 -7.29 -4.33
C SER A 265 34.13 -8.47 -3.61
N ASN A 266 33.68 -9.67 -3.93
CA ASN A 266 34.40 -10.89 -3.57
C ASN A 266 35.33 -11.34 -4.72
N PRO A 267 36.31 -12.22 -4.47
CA PRO A 267 37.26 -12.67 -5.51
C PRO A 267 36.59 -13.32 -6.72
N LEU A 268 35.49 -14.05 -6.53
CA LEU A 268 34.75 -14.70 -7.60
C LEU A 268 34.11 -13.66 -8.54
N ALA A 269 33.49 -12.62 -7.98
CA ALA A 269 32.87 -11.53 -8.73
C ALA A 269 33.91 -10.76 -9.55
N VAL A 270 35.10 -10.52 -8.98
CA VAL A 270 36.21 -9.88 -9.71
C VAL A 270 36.66 -10.75 -10.89
N SER A 271 36.87 -12.05 -10.68
CA SER A 271 37.28 -12.97 -11.75
C SER A 271 36.21 -13.12 -12.84
N LEU A 272 34.94 -13.21 -12.45
CA LEU A 272 33.82 -13.26 -13.38
C LEU A 272 33.72 -11.98 -14.21
N ALA A 273 33.87 -10.80 -13.59
CA ALA A 273 33.83 -9.53 -14.30
C ALA A 273 34.97 -9.41 -15.31
N ARG A 274 36.20 -9.85 -14.97
CA ARG A 274 37.31 -9.94 -15.92
C ARG A 274 37.02 -10.88 -17.08
N HIS A 275 36.43 -12.04 -16.80
CA HIS A 275 36.05 -12.99 -17.84
C HIS A 275 35.01 -12.39 -18.80
N LEU A 276 33.95 -11.81 -18.25
CA LEU A 276 32.90 -11.11 -19.03
C LEU A 276 33.51 -10.03 -19.93
N GLN A 277 34.40 -9.20 -19.40
CA GLN A 277 35.13 -8.21 -20.19
C GLN A 277 35.98 -8.86 -21.29
N SER A 278 36.70 -9.94 -20.99
CA SER A 278 37.58 -10.62 -21.96
C SER A 278 36.83 -11.22 -23.16
N ILE A 279 35.59 -11.65 -22.96
CA ILE A 279 34.72 -12.16 -24.02
C ILE A 279 33.87 -11.08 -24.69
N GLY A 280 34.03 -9.81 -24.28
CA GLY A 280 33.29 -8.67 -24.81
C GLY A 280 31.81 -8.66 -24.42
N ALA A 281 31.45 -9.28 -23.29
CA ALA A 281 30.11 -9.24 -22.75
C ALA A 281 29.76 -7.82 -22.31
N LYS A 282 28.60 -7.32 -22.73
CA LYS A 282 28.17 -5.94 -22.45
C LYS A 282 26.92 -5.93 -21.60
N MET A 283 26.89 -5.01 -20.63
CA MET A 283 25.71 -4.69 -19.85
C MET A 283 25.17 -3.34 -20.31
N TYR A 284 23.98 -3.32 -20.89
CA TYR A 284 23.28 -2.12 -21.31
C TYR A 284 22.35 -1.65 -20.19
N GLY A 285 22.38 -0.36 -19.88
CA GLY A 285 21.55 0.20 -18.82
C GLY A 285 21.33 1.70 -18.94
N ALA A 286 20.71 2.25 -17.92
CA ALA A 286 20.50 3.68 -17.77
C ALA A 286 20.93 4.16 -16.39
N PHE A 287 21.39 5.40 -16.27
CA PHE A 287 21.87 5.94 -14.99
C PHE A 287 20.80 5.98 -13.89
N TRP A 288 19.52 6.04 -14.26
CA TRP A 288 18.37 6.04 -13.33
C TRP A 288 17.76 4.66 -13.07
N CYS A 289 18.34 3.60 -13.62
CA CYS A 289 17.80 2.24 -13.54
C CYS A 289 18.20 1.58 -12.21
N SER A 290 17.23 1.30 -11.34
CA SER A 290 17.43 0.61 -10.05
C SER A 290 18.04 -0.78 -10.23
N HIS A 291 17.46 -1.59 -11.12
CA HIS A 291 17.97 -2.92 -11.46
C HIS A 291 19.40 -2.91 -12.02
N CYS A 292 19.79 -1.83 -12.70
CA CYS A 292 21.15 -1.67 -13.19
C CYS A 292 22.13 -1.39 -12.05
N LEU A 293 21.68 -0.68 -11.02
CA LEU A 293 22.45 -0.48 -9.79
C LEU A 293 22.52 -1.77 -8.98
N GLU A 294 21.40 -2.47 -8.80
CA GLU A 294 21.32 -3.75 -8.09
C GLU A 294 22.23 -4.81 -8.72
N GLN A 295 22.18 -5.02 -10.04
CA GLN A 295 23.15 -5.84 -10.77
C GLN A 295 24.61 -5.46 -10.48
N LYS A 296 24.94 -4.16 -10.47
CA LYS A 296 26.30 -3.68 -10.13
C LYS A 296 26.66 -3.91 -8.66
N GLN A 297 25.69 -3.84 -7.75
CA GLN A 297 25.87 -4.15 -6.33
C GLN A 297 26.14 -5.65 -6.10
N MET A 298 25.58 -6.54 -6.92
CA MET A 298 25.93 -7.97 -6.86
C MET A 298 27.42 -8.22 -7.14
N PHE A 299 28.01 -7.47 -8.08
CA PHE A 299 29.44 -7.53 -8.38
C PHE A 299 30.30 -6.85 -7.32
N GLY A 300 29.85 -5.72 -6.79
CA GLY A 300 30.60 -4.90 -5.84
C GLY A 300 31.55 -3.90 -6.49
N ARG A 301 32.06 -2.97 -5.67
CA ARG A 301 32.77 -1.75 -6.10
C ARG A 301 33.96 -1.96 -7.05
N GLU A 302 34.72 -3.03 -6.87
CA GLU A 302 35.92 -3.30 -7.68
C GLU A 302 35.55 -4.04 -8.96
N ALA A 303 34.71 -5.09 -8.87
CA ALA A 303 34.34 -5.90 -10.02
C ALA A 303 33.43 -5.14 -10.99
N ALA A 304 32.52 -4.31 -10.49
CA ALA A 304 31.63 -3.51 -11.33
C ALA A 304 32.37 -2.50 -12.23
N LYS A 305 33.57 -2.05 -11.82
CA LYS A 305 34.43 -1.18 -12.64
C LYS A 305 35.04 -1.91 -13.85
N LEU A 306 35.08 -3.24 -13.80
CA LEU A 306 35.61 -4.09 -14.87
C LEU A 306 34.53 -4.46 -15.89
N LEU A 307 33.26 -4.21 -15.59
CA LEU A 307 32.17 -4.51 -16.51
C LEU A 307 32.17 -3.54 -17.68
N ASP A 308 31.99 -4.06 -18.90
CA ASP A 308 31.76 -3.26 -20.09
C ASP A 308 30.29 -2.77 -20.08
N TYR A 309 30.03 -1.75 -19.26
CA TYR A 309 28.73 -1.10 -19.14
C TYR A 309 28.53 -0.05 -20.25
N VAL A 310 27.37 -0.12 -20.93
CA VAL A 310 26.95 0.84 -21.95
C VAL A 310 25.79 1.67 -21.41
N GLU A 311 26.05 2.96 -21.18
CA GLU A 311 25.03 3.93 -20.81
C GLU A 311 24.18 4.28 -22.04
N CYS A 312 22.89 3.98 -21.97
CA CYS A 312 21.98 4.21 -23.08
C CYS A 312 21.47 5.65 -23.18
N PHE A 313 21.66 6.47 -22.15
CA PHE A 313 21.23 7.87 -22.12
C PHE A 313 22.29 8.76 -21.45
N PRO A 314 23.49 8.90 -22.05
CA PRO A 314 24.61 9.61 -21.44
C PRO A 314 24.36 11.11 -21.25
N GLU A 315 23.46 11.69 -22.06
CA GLU A 315 23.10 13.11 -22.02
C GLU A 315 21.87 13.40 -21.15
N GLY A 316 21.36 12.41 -20.43
CA GLY A 316 20.13 12.54 -19.66
C GLY A 316 18.93 11.93 -20.38
N TYR A 317 17.80 11.91 -19.69
CA TYR A 317 16.55 11.43 -20.25
C TYR A 317 15.52 12.55 -20.34
N ARG A 318 15.03 12.78 -21.54
CA ARG A 318 13.87 13.64 -21.76
C ARG A 318 12.89 13.07 -22.77
N LYS A 319 11.64 13.53 -22.74
CA LYS A 319 10.62 13.04 -23.67
C LYS A 319 11.09 13.19 -25.13
N GLY A 320 11.10 12.08 -25.87
CA GLY A 320 11.54 12.06 -27.28
C GLY A 320 13.05 12.03 -27.50
N ILE A 321 13.87 11.96 -26.43
CA ILE A 321 15.29 11.67 -26.55
C ILE A 321 15.47 10.29 -27.19
N LYS A 322 16.46 10.19 -28.08
CA LYS A 322 16.87 8.90 -28.65
C LYS A 322 17.94 8.30 -27.76
N MET A 323 17.82 7.00 -27.49
CA MET A 323 18.89 6.26 -26.84
C MET A 323 20.18 6.34 -27.66
N ALA A 324 21.31 6.17 -26.99
CA ALA A 324 22.62 6.10 -27.62
C ALA A 324 22.62 5.06 -28.75
N LYS A 325 23.31 5.36 -29.85
CA LYS A 325 23.35 4.50 -31.04
C LYS A 325 23.77 3.06 -30.71
N ALA A 326 24.71 2.88 -29.79
CA ALA A 326 25.16 1.57 -29.33
C ALA A 326 24.03 0.70 -28.74
N CYS A 327 23.04 1.31 -28.08
CA CYS A 327 21.87 0.62 -27.53
C CYS A 327 20.78 0.38 -28.59
N ALA A 328 20.58 1.37 -29.48
CA ALA A 328 19.61 1.24 -30.57
C ALA A 328 20.02 0.12 -31.56
N ASP A 329 21.31 0.08 -31.93
CA ASP A 329 21.87 -0.93 -32.84
C ASP A 329 21.82 -2.34 -32.20
N ALA A 330 21.95 -2.41 -30.87
CA ALA A 330 21.80 -3.64 -30.09
C ALA A 330 20.33 -4.04 -29.81
N LYS A 331 19.36 -3.23 -30.26
CA LYS A 331 17.91 -3.46 -30.07
C LYS A 331 17.51 -3.67 -28.61
N ILE A 332 18.04 -2.84 -27.72
CA ILE A 332 17.73 -2.92 -26.29
C ILE A 332 16.30 -2.44 -26.04
N GLU A 333 15.45 -3.31 -25.49
CA GLU A 333 14.04 -3.02 -25.19
C GLU A 333 13.81 -2.63 -23.72
N GLY A 334 14.75 -2.97 -22.82
CA GLY A 334 14.65 -2.70 -21.39
C GLY A 334 16.01 -2.77 -20.69
N PHE A 335 16.04 -2.42 -19.41
CA PHE A 335 17.28 -2.35 -18.62
C PHE A 335 17.16 -3.13 -17.29
N PRO A 336 18.27 -3.73 -16.80
CA PRO A 336 19.49 -3.96 -17.57
C PRO A 336 19.25 -5.00 -18.67
N THR A 337 20.11 -5.00 -19.69
CA THR A 337 20.15 -6.06 -20.69
C THR A 337 21.59 -6.48 -20.91
N TRP A 338 21.85 -7.77 -20.83
CA TRP A 338 23.15 -8.36 -21.10
C TRP A 338 23.23 -8.86 -22.53
N VAL A 339 24.33 -8.55 -23.21
CA VAL A 339 24.69 -9.17 -24.49
C VAL A 339 25.95 -10.00 -24.28
N ILE A 340 25.79 -11.32 -24.29
CA ILE A 340 26.86 -12.28 -23.97
C ILE A 340 26.88 -13.33 -25.08
N ASN A 341 28.01 -13.52 -25.74
CA ASN A 341 28.16 -14.51 -26.84
C ASN A 341 27.08 -14.37 -27.94
N GLY A 342 26.62 -13.14 -28.21
CA GLY A 342 25.56 -12.85 -29.18
C GLY A 342 24.12 -13.12 -28.68
N GLN A 343 23.95 -13.63 -27.47
CA GLN A 343 22.63 -13.77 -26.83
C GLN A 343 22.25 -12.48 -26.11
N VAL A 344 20.97 -12.10 -26.22
CA VAL A 344 20.39 -10.95 -25.53
C VAL A 344 19.59 -11.47 -24.34
N LEU A 345 19.99 -11.12 -23.13
CA LEU A 345 19.38 -11.57 -21.88
C LEU A 345 18.85 -10.34 -21.14
N SER A 346 17.54 -10.26 -20.98
CA SER A 346 16.87 -9.11 -20.36
C SER A 346 16.76 -9.27 -18.84
N GLY A 347 16.91 -8.16 -18.13
CA GLY A 347 16.78 -8.09 -16.67
C GLY A 347 18.08 -8.40 -15.94
N GLU A 348 17.96 -8.43 -14.62
CA GLU A 348 19.06 -8.80 -13.73
C GLU A 348 19.30 -10.30 -13.76
N LEU A 349 20.57 -10.67 -13.69
CA LEU A 349 21.02 -12.05 -13.69
C LEU A 349 21.92 -12.29 -12.48
N GLU A 350 21.69 -13.40 -11.80
CA GLU A 350 22.55 -13.85 -10.71
C GLU A 350 23.98 -14.09 -11.21
N LEU A 351 24.99 -13.91 -10.33
CA LEU A 351 26.39 -14.11 -10.71
C LEU A 351 26.64 -15.54 -11.24
N SER A 352 25.94 -16.54 -10.72
CA SER A 352 26.02 -17.93 -11.19
C SER A 352 25.45 -18.11 -12.59
N GLU A 353 24.39 -17.39 -12.93
CA GLU A 353 23.78 -17.44 -14.26
C GLU A 353 24.68 -16.76 -15.27
N LEU A 354 25.22 -15.58 -14.93
CA LEU A 354 26.24 -14.90 -15.73
C LEU A 354 27.47 -15.78 -15.95
N ALA A 355 27.91 -16.52 -14.94
CA ALA A 355 28.99 -17.48 -15.08
C ALA A 355 28.64 -18.61 -16.06
N GLN A 356 27.43 -19.17 -15.96
CA GLN A 356 26.97 -20.24 -16.83
C GLN A 356 26.87 -19.81 -18.30
N VAL A 357 26.22 -18.67 -18.59
CA VAL A 357 26.00 -18.19 -19.96
C VAL A 357 27.27 -17.66 -20.62
N SER A 358 28.22 -17.15 -19.82
CA SER A 358 29.54 -16.73 -20.30
C SER A 358 30.54 -17.87 -20.45
N GLY A 359 30.21 -19.07 -19.98
CA GLY A 359 31.12 -20.22 -19.94
C GLY A 359 32.27 -20.07 -18.93
N PHE A 360 32.11 -19.19 -17.93
CA PHE A 360 33.10 -18.99 -16.88
C PHE A 360 33.24 -20.24 -16.01
N LYS A 361 34.47 -20.73 -15.86
CA LYS A 361 34.80 -21.83 -14.94
C LYS A 361 35.54 -21.29 -13.74
N ALA A 362 34.93 -21.38 -12.56
CA ALA A 362 35.52 -20.88 -11.32
C ALA A 362 36.87 -21.55 -10.98
N GLU A 363 37.14 -22.75 -11.50
CA GLU A 363 38.35 -23.53 -11.20
C GLU A 363 39.62 -23.03 -11.92
N GLU A 364 39.51 -22.21 -12.98
CA GLU A 364 40.68 -21.77 -13.76
C GLU A 364 41.48 -20.60 -13.12
N PHE A 365 40.97 -19.95 -12.08
CA PHE A 365 41.66 -18.82 -11.41
C PHE A 365 42.27 -19.14 -10.05
N SER A 366 42.17 -20.38 -9.56
CA SER A 366 42.88 -20.82 -8.35
C SER A 366 44.38 -21.11 -8.58
N GLN A 367 44.86 -21.00 -9.82
CA GLN A 367 46.25 -21.31 -10.22
C GLN A 367 47.12 -20.07 -10.50
N LEU A 368 46.59 -18.85 -10.28
CA LEU A 368 47.28 -17.58 -10.59
C LEU A 368 47.52 -16.69 -9.36
N ASN A 369 47.42 -17.23 -8.15
CA ASN A 369 47.85 -16.56 -6.92
C ASN A 369 49.10 -17.21 -6.33
#